data_AF-A0A7W9XJ48-F1
#
_entry.id   AF-A0A7W9XJ48-F1
#
_cell.length_a   1.000
_cell.length_b   1.000
_cell.length_c   1.000
_cell.angle_alpha   90.00
_cell.angle_beta   90.00
_cell.angle_gamma   90.00
#
_symmetry.space_group_name_H-M   'P 1'
#
loop_
_entity.id
_entity.type
_entity.pdbx_description
1 polymer ?
#
loop_
_entity_poly.entity_id
_entity_poly.type
_entity_poly.pdbx_seq_one_letter_code
_entity_poly.pdbx_strand_id
1 'polypeptide(L)'
;MNWVTAGGAVTVDPLTGYPIPGAPGVAKSVPCRFHLGGVKIFKNQDNTTINQVGRIRLDAGVELPQVGQIIDIPGQFNGKVQDIYRGQLSYRIDV
;
A
#
# COMPACT_ATOMS: atom_id res chain seq x y z
N MET A 1 -3.35 -10.52 -1.98
CA MET A 1 -3.27 -9.06 -2.13
C MET A 1 -2.31 -8.74 -3.25
N ASN A 2 -2.77 -7.98 -4.22
CA ASN A 2 -2.03 -7.56 -5.39
C ASN A 2 -1.83 -6.05 -5.35
N TRP A 3 -0.64 -5.56 -5.65
CA TRP A 3 -0.38 -4.13 -5.83
C TRP A 3 0.81 -3.91 -6.75
N VAL A 4 1.00 -2.67 -7.20
CA VAL A 4 2.15 -2.29 -8.02
C VAL A 4 3.00 -1.33 -7.21
N THR A 5 4.27 -1.68 -6.94
CA THR A 5 5.20 -0.82 -6.19
C THR A 5 5.33 0.57 -6.83
N ALA A 6 5.69 1.59 -6.05
CA ALA A 6 6.04 2.87 -6.65
C ALA A 6 7.18 2.68 -7.66
N GLY A 7 7.04 3.28 -8.84
CA GLY A 7 8.10 3.32 -9.84
C GLY A 7 9.26 4.21 -9.41
N GLY A 8 10.37 4.15 -10.14
CA GLY A 8 11.45 5.11 -10.01
C GLY A 8 10.99 6.50 -10.47
N ALA A 9 11.50 7.55 -9.82
CA ALA A 9 11.28 8.92 -10.29
C ALA A 9 11.97 9.13 -11.65
N VAL A 10 11.39 9.99 -12.48
CA VAL A 10 12.08 10.53 -13.65
C VAL A 10 13.27 11.35 -13.13
N THR A 11 14.47 11.05 -13.61
CA THR A 11 15.68 11.80 -13.28
C THR A 11 16.19 12.53 -14.51
N VAL A 12 17.22 13.36 -14.34
CA VAL A 12 17.91 14.02 -15.45
C VAL A 12 19.35 13.54 -15.44
N ASP A 13 19.86 13.15 -16.60
CA ASP A 13 21.28 12.80 -16.75
C ASP A 13 22.13 14.07 -16.52
N PRO A 14 23.02 14.07 -15.51
CA PRO A 14 23.84 15.25 -15.19
C PRO A 14 24.89 15.60 -16.26
N LEU A 15 25.22 14.68 -17.17
CA LEU A 15 26.19 14.92 -18.25
C LEU A 15 25.51 15.43 -19.53
N THR A 16 24.34 14.89 -19.87
CA THR A 16 23.68 15.18 -21.15
C THR A 16 22.47 16.09 -21.02
N GLY A 17 21.93 16.28 -19.81
CA GLY A 17 20.74 17.09 -19.55
C GLY A 17 19.43 16.47 -20.04
N TYR A 18 19.46 15.24 -20.57
CA TYR A 18 18.27 14.56 -21.06
C TYR A 18 17.45 13.94 -19.91
N PRO A 19 16.12 13.91 -20.03
CA PRO A 19 15.27 13.24 -19.06
C PRO A 19 15.45 11.72 -19.16
N ILE A 20 15.79 11.09 -18.04
CA ILE A 20 15.82 9.64 -17.88
C ILE A 20 14.43 9.22 -17.40
N PRO A 21 13.66 8.47 -18.19
CA PRO A 21 12.35 8.00 -17.78
C PRO A 21 12.46 7.15 -16.52
N GLY A 22 11.53 7.34 -15.58
CA GLY A 22 11.46 6.58 -14.36
C GLY A 22 11.22 5.09 -14.63
N ALA A 23 11.77 4.22 -13.78
CA ALA A 23 11.49 2.79 -13.88
C ALA A 23 10.02 2.51 -13.55
N PRO A 24 9.30 1.65 -14.30
CA PRO A 24 7.94 1.27 -13.98
C PRO A 24 7.90 0.54 -12.63
N GLY A 25 6.77 0.68 -11.93
CA GLY A 25 6.50 -0.08 -10.71
C GLY A 25 6.43 -1.59 -10.97
N VAL A 26 6.75 -2.40 -9.95
CA VAL A 26 6.75 -3.86 -10.04
C VAL A 26 5.44 -4.39 -9.45
N ALA A 27 4.73 -5.22 -10.20
CA ALA A 27 3.57 -5.93 -9.68
C ALA A 27 4.01 -6.96 -8.63
N LYS A 28 3.38 -6.91 -7.45
CA LYS A 28 3.61 -7.81 -6.33
C LYS A 28 2.30 -8.48 -5.95
N SER A 29 2.40 -9.77 -5.61
CA SER A 29 1.27 -10.56 -5.12
C SER A 29 1.70 -11.31 -3.88
N VAL A 30 0.91 -11.19 -2.82
CA VAL A 30 1.21 -11.74 -1.50
C VAL A 30 -0.02 -12.42 -0.90
N PRO A 31 0.15 -13.59 -0.24
CA PRO A 31 -0.92 -14.20 0.53
C PRO A 31 -1.32 -13.31 1.72
N CYS A 32 -2.62 -13.08 1.88
CA CYS A 32 -3.16 -12.21 2.93
C CYS A 32 -4.52 -12.72 3.40
N ARG A 33 -4.91 -12.36 4.63
CA ARG A 33 -6.28 -12.59 5.14
C ARG A 33 -6.98 -11.26 5.34
N PHE A 34 -8.03 -11.02 4.55
CA PHE A 34 -8.89 -9.86 4.74
C PHE A 34 -9.95 -10.16 5.81
N HIS A 35 -10.13 -9.21 6.70
CA HIS A 35 -11.20 -9.16 7.68
C HIS A 35 -11.98 -7.87 7.44
N LEU A 36 -13.24 -8.00 7.06
CA LEU A 36 -14.16 -6.87 7.04
C LEU A 36 -14.29 -6.37 8.49
N GLY A 37 -13.98 -5.09 8.72
CA GLY A 37 -13.99 -4.48 10.05
C GLY A 37 -15.10 -3.43 10.14
N GLY A 38 -15.56 -3.14 11.36
CA GLY A 38 -16.47 -2.01 11.59
C GLY A 38 -15.78 -0.69 11.23
N VAL A 39 -16.56 0.24 10.66
CA VAL A 39 -16.09 1.55 10.22
C VAL A 39 -15.45 2.30 11.38
N LYS A 40 -14.12 2.35 11.41
CA LYS A 40 -13.40 3.28 12.27
C LYS A 40 -13.07 4.51 11.44
N ILE A 41 -13.52 5.65 11.94
CA ILE A 41 -13.20 6.95 11.39
C ILE A 41 -11.83 7.34 11.93
N PHE A 42 -10.84 7.47 11.05
CA PHE A 42 -9.57 8.07 11.39
C PHE A 42 -9.51 9.49 10.84
N LYS A 43 -8.86 10.37 11.59
CA LYS A 43 -8.47 11.70 11.10
C LYS A 43 -7.04 11.60 10.62
N ASN A 44 -6.82 11.84 9.33
CA ASN A 44 -5.47 11.98 8.79
C ASN A 44 -4.82 13.30 9.27
N GLN A 45 -3.53 13.49 8.98
CA GLN A 45 -2.82 14.76 9.29
C GLN A 45 -3.54 15.98 8.72
N ASP A 46 -4.22 15.84 7.58
CA ASP A 46 -5.03 16.89 6.95
C ASP A 46 -6.43 17.05 7.57
N ASN A 47 -6.70 16.43 8.72
CA ASN A 47 -7.99 16.42 9.42
C ASN A 47 -9.16 15.86 8.58
N THR A 48 -8.84 15.13 7.51
CA THR A 48 -9.82 14.46 6.65
C THR A 48 -10.29 13.16 7.31
N THR A 49 -11.61 12.95 7.27
CA THR A 49 -12.26 11.76 7.81
C THR A 49 -12.11 10.63 6.81
N ILE A 50 -11.37 9.59 7.18
CA ILE A 50 -11.19 8.40 6.35
C ILE A 50 -11.90 7.24 7.04
N ASN A 51 -12.82 6.61 6.30
CA ASN A 51 -13.53 5.42 6.75
C ASN A 51 -12.63 4.20 6.53
N GLN A 52 -12.21 3.55 7.62
CA GLN A 52 -11.64 2.22 7.56
C GLN A 52 -12.72 1.23 7.09
N VAL A 53 -12.50 0.59 5.94
CA VAL A 53 -13.35 -0.43 5.34
C VAL A 53 -13.01 -1.82 5.89
N GLY A 54 -11.74 -2.05 6.26
CA GLY A 54 -11.32 -3.36 6.75
C GLY A 54 -9.91 -3.44 7.31
N ARG A 55 -9.50 -4.67 7.57
CA ARG A 55 -8.19 -5.03 8.09
C ARG A 55 -7.63 -6.19 7.32
N ILE A 56 -6.36 -6.12 6.97
CA ILE A 56 -5.64 -7.19 6.31
C ILE A 56 -4.57 -7.68 7.26
N ARG A 57 -4.53 -8.99 7.50
CA ARG A 57 -3.45 -9.64 8.25
C ARG A 57 -2.52 -10.36 7.28
N LEU A 58 -1.23 -10.17 7.52
CA LEU A 58 -0.14 -10.78 6.76
C LEU A 58 0.86 -11.40 7.73
N ASP A 59 1.56 -12.42 7.25
CA ASP A 59 2.64 -13.06 8.00
C ASP A 59 3.86 -12.12 8.09
N ALA A 60 4.66 -12.28 9.15
CA ALA A 60 5.90 -11.52 9.29
C ALA A 60 6.91 -11.92 8.19
N GLY A 61 7.71 -10.95 7.74
CA GLY A 61 8.72 -11.15 6.70
C GLY A 61 8.21 -11.00 5.26
N VAL A 62 6.91 -10.76 5.06
CA VAL A 62 6.38 -10.52 3.72
C VAL A 62 6.49 -9.04 3.34
N GLU A 63 6.70 -8.76 2.06
CA GLU A 63 6.69 -7.39 1.54
C GLU A 63 5.32 -6.72 1.77
N LEU A 64 5.38 -5.46 2.18
CA LEU A 64 4.22 -4.64 2.46
C LEU A 64 4.12 -3.51 1.43
N PRO A 65 2.90 -3.15 0.99
CA PRO A 65 2.67 -1.92 0.24
C PRO A 65 3.00 -0.71 1.11
N GLN A 66 3.08 0.46 0.50
CA GLN A 66 3.22 1.74 1.20
C GLN A 66 1.84 2.35 1.53
N VAL A 67 1.80 3.23 2.52
CA VAL A 67 0.60 4.02 2.81
C VAL A 67 0.23 4.87 1.59
N GLY A 68 -1.04 4.91 1.24
CA GLY A 68 -1.58 5.57 0.05
C GLY A 68 -1.56 4.73 -1.22
N GLN A 69 -0.88 3.58 -1.23
CA GLN A 69 -0.84 2.69 -2.37
C GLN A 69 -2.16 1.94 -2.56
N ILE A 70 -2.60 1.79 -3.82
CA ILE A 70 -3.81 1.03 -4.15
C ILE A 70 -3.46 -0.46 -4.14
N ILE A 71 -4.26 -1.22 -3.39
CA ILE A 71 -4.18 -2.66 -3.32
C ILE A 71 -5.49 -3.28 -3.82
N ASP A 72 -5.38 -4.49 -4.35
CA ASP A 72 -6.49 -5.30 -4.80
C ASP A 72 -6.47 -6.67 -4.11
N ILE A 73 -7.59 -7.03 -3.51
CA ILE A 73 -7.84 -8.35 -2.94
C ILE A 73 -9.02 -8.93 -3.72
N PRO A 74 -8.76 -9.90 -4.61
CA PRO A 74 -9.77 -10.43 -5.51
C PRO A 74 -11.05 -10.84 -4.79
N GLY A 75 -12.17 -10.24 -5.19
CA GLY A 75 -13.50 -10.55 -4.65
C GLY A 75 -13.78 -10.03 -3.24
N GLN A 76 -12.88 -9.26 -2.62
CA GLN A 76 -13.05 -8.80 -1.23
C GLN A 76 -12.86 -7.29 -1.06
N PHE A 77 -11.82 -6.70 -1.64
CA PHE A 77 -11.49 -5.29 -1.41
C PHE A 77 -10.64 -4.71 -2.54
N ASN A 78 -10.93 -3.47 -2.94
CA ASN A 78 -10.06 -2.67 -3.79
C ASN A 78 -10.03 -1.24 -3.25
N GLY A 79 -8.84 -0.73 -2.95
CA GLY A 79 -8.70 0.60 -2.38
C GLY A 79 -7.30 0.90 -1.87
N LYS A 80 -7.15 2.08 -1.25
CA LYS A 80 -5.86 2.56 -0.75
C LYS A 80 -5.53 2.01 0.64
N VAL A 81 -4.25 1.78 0.88
CA VAL A 81 -3.72 1.51 2.21
C VAL A 81 -3.79 2.79 3.05
N GLN A 82 -4.44 2.72 4.21
CA GLN A 82 -4.53 3.87 5.13
C GLN A 82 -3.41 3.85 6.14
N ASP A 83 -3.11 2.68 6.71
CA ASP A 83 -2.11 2.54 7.77
C ASP A 83 -1.52 1.13 7.81
N ILE A 84 -0.29 1.02 8.35
CA ILE A 84 0.49 -0.22 8.38
C ILE A 84 1.09 -0.41 9.77
N TYR A 85 0.69 -1.49 10.42
CA TYR A 85 1.20 -1.94 11.71
C TYR A 85 2.14 -3.13 11.52
N ARG A 86 3.40 -2.97 11.95
CA ARG A 86 4.42 -4.02 11.88
C ARG A 86 4.61 -4.65 13.27
N GLY A 87 3.96 -5.77 13.52
CA GLY A 87 4.20 -6.59 14.71
C GLY A 87 5.39 -7.54 14.53
N GLN A 88 5.86 -8.11 15.64
CA GLN A 88 7.00 -9.06 15.64
C GLN A 88 6.68 -10.38 14.93
N LEU A 89 5.43 -10.85 14.99
CA LEU A 89 5.00 -12.14 14.43
C LEU A 89 4.00 -11.99 13.27
N SER A 90 3.42 -10.81 13.10
CA SER A 90 2.42 -10.57 12.07
C SER A 90 2.38 -9.10 11.70
N TYR A 91 2.08 -8.82 10.43
CA TYR A 91 1.80 -7.48 9.95
C TYR A 91 0.30 -7.29 9.79
N ARG A 92 -0.13 -6.04 9.98
CA ARG A 92 -1.52 -5.64 9.81
C ARG A 92 -1.57 -4.38 8.97
N ILE A 93 -2.49 -4.37 8.01
CA ILE A 93 -2.77 -3.21 7.18
C ILE A 93 -4.22 -2.81 7.43
N ASP A 94 -4.44 -1.52 7.66
CA ASP A 94 -5.77 -0.95 7.75
C ASP A 94 -6.09 -0.27 6.42
N VAL A 95 -7.29 -0.58 5.89
CA VAL A 95 -7.77 -0.13 4.58
C VAL A 95 -9.13 0.53 4.69
#